data_AF-A0A9E4A1I2-F1
#
_entry.id   AF-A0A9E4A1I2-F1
#
_cell.length_a   1.000
_cell.length_b   1.000
_cell.length_c   1.000
_cell.angle_alpha   90.00
_cell.angle_beta   90.00
_cell.angle_gamma   90.00
#
_symmetry.space_group_name_H-M   'P 1'
#
loop_
_entity.id
_entity.type
_entity.pdbx_description
1 polymer ?
#
loop_
_entity_poly.entity_id
_entity_poly.type
_entity_poly.pdbx_seq_one_letter_code
_entity_poly.pdbx_strand_id
1 'polypeptide(L)'
;MNASTWNQVVIRDETEELVNASIAPSTVETYQRAMQQLEKWLDGRSLSDNLFATYITELYQNGKSPATISKIVAAVKWTVKNQGVGIPFEITEKALAGIRRKGAIARFKYGK
;
A
#
# COMPACT_ATOMS: atom_id res chain seq x y z
N MET A 1 -1.29 -16.86 -23.78
CA MET A 1 -1.37 -15.49 -24.33
C MET A 1 -2.35 -14.67 -23.50
N ASN A 2 -1.86 -13.80 -22.62
CA ASN A 2 -2.17 -12.37 -22.66
C ASN A 2 -1.25 -11.64 -21.68
N ALA A 3 -0.48 -10.71 -22.23
CA ALA A 3 0.55 -9.96 -21.53
C ALA A 3 -0.10 -8.78 -20.81
N SER A 4 -0.11 -8.82 -19.47
CA SER A 4 -0.18 -7.60 -18.66
C SER A 4 1.21 -6.97 -18.67
N THR A 5 1.55 -6.35 -19.80
CA THR A 5 2.79 -5.60 -20.00
C THR A 5 2.71 -4.32 -19.18
N TRP A 6 2.92 -4.46 -17.87
CA TRP A 6 3.43 -3.36 -17.07
C TRP A 6 4.73 -2.93 -17.73
N ASN A 7 4.83 -1.65 -18.08
CA ASN A 7 6.02 -1.06 -18.66
C ASN A 7 7.16 -1.23 -17.66
N GLN A 8 7.87 -2.36 -17.73
CA GLN A 8 9.01 -2.67 -16.87
C GLN A 8 10.10 -1.68 -17.27
N VAL A 9 10.23 -0.62 -16.50
CA VAL A 9 11.51 0.06 -16.37
C VAL A 9 12.47 -1.03 -15.89
N VAL A 10 13.31 -1.54 -16.79
CA VAL A 10 14.34 -2.54 -16.46
C VAL A 10 15.39 -1.81 -15.62
N ILE A 11 15.09 -1.67 -14.33
CA ILE A 11 16.07 -1.33 -13.32
C ILE A 11 17.03 -2.53 -13.31
N ARG A 12 18.32 -2.31 -13.57
CA ARG A 12 19.33 -3.37 -13.47
C ARG A 12 19.25 -3.99 -12.07
N ASP A 13 19.40 -5.31 -11.94
CA ASP A 13 19.29 -6.04 -10.67
C ASP A 13 20.06 -5.37 -9.52
N GLU A 14 21.26 -4.85 -9.80
CA GLU A 14 22.10 -4.10 -8.84
C GLU A 14 21.43 -2.82 -8.31
N THR A 15 20.66 -2.11 -9.14
CA THR A 15 19.93 -0.89 -8.74
C THR A 15 18.69 -1.23 -7.92
N GLU A 16 18.02 -2.36 -8.21
CA GLU A 16 16.93 -2.87 -7.38
C GLU A 16 17.45 -3.30 -5.99
N GLU A 17 18.61 -3.95 -5.93
CA GLU A 17 19.29 -4.28 -4.67
C GLU A 17 19.63 -3.05 -3.84
N LEU A 18 20.17 -2.00 -4.45
CA LEU A 18 20.47 -0.73 -3.75
C LEU A 18 19.21 -0.01 -3.26
N VAL A 19 18.14 -0.03 -4.05
CA VAL A 19 16.84 0.51 -3.64
C VAL A 19 16.27 -0.29 -2.46
N ASN A 20 16.35 -1.62 -2.49
CA ASN A 20 15.90 -2.48 -1.40
C ASN A 20 16.77 -2.32 -0.14
N ALA A 21 18.09 -2.15 -0.30
CA ALA A 21 19.02 -1.89 0.80
C ALA A 21 18.77 -0.53 1.48
N SER A 22 18.02 0.39 0.86
CA SER A 22 17.63 1.67 1.48
C SER A 22 16.61 1.52 2.60
N ILE A 23 16.01 0.34 2.76
CA ILE A 23 15.08 0.00 3.84
C ILE A 23 15.51 -1.28 4.57
N ALA A 24 15.12 -1.42 5.84
CA ALA A 24 15.48 -2.60 6.61
C ALA A 24 14.89 -3.89 5.99
N PRO A 25 15.60 -5.04 6.01
CA PRO A 25 15.11 -6.29 5.42
C PRO A 25 13.72 -6.72 5.90
N SER A 26 13.45 -6.56 7.19
CA SER A 26 12.13 -6.84 7.79
C SER A 26 11.01 -5.94 7.25
N THR A 27 11.35 -4.74 6.77
CA THR A 27 10.43 -3.81 6.12
C THR A 27 10.16 -4.23 4.68
N VAL A 28 11.19 -4.71 3.96
CA VAL A 28 11.04 -5.27 2.60
C VAL A 28 10.03 -6.42 2.61
N GLU A 29 10.20 -7.40 3.50
CA GLU A 29 9.27 -8.52 3.60
C GLU A 29 7.83 -8.07 3.92
N THR A 30 7.70 -7.09 4.82
CA THR A 30 6.39 -6.51 5.17
C THR A 30 5.75 -5.85 3.96
N TYR A 31 6.54 -5.14 3.15
CA TYR A 31 6.06 -4.44 1.96
C TYR A 31 5.68 -5.43 0.85
N GLN A 32 6.49 -6.46 0.61
CA GLN A 32 6.18 -7.53 -0.33
C GLN A 32 4.87 -8.24 0.02
N ARG A 33 4.66 -8.59 1.29
CA ARG A 33 3.40 -9.20 1.74
C ARG A 33 2.19 -8.27 1.57
N ALA A 34 2.38 -6.96 1.76
CA ALA A 34 1.32 -5.97 1.54
C ALA A 34 0.98 -5.85 0.05
N MET A 35 1.99 -5.84 -0.82
CA MET A 35 1.84 -5.81 -2.28
C MET A 35 1.15 -7.07 -2.81
N GLN A 36 1.55 -8.26 -2.37
CA GLN A 36 0.90 -9.52 -2.76
C GLN A 36 -0.59 -9.55 -2.39
N GLN A 37 -0.95 -9.05 -1.22
CA GLN A 37 -2.36 -8.95 -0.81
C GLN A 37 -3.13 -7.96 -1.68
N LEU A 38 -2.52 -6.80 -2.01
CA LEU A 38 -3.12 -5.82 -2.90
C LEU A 38 -3.28 -6.36 -4.32
N GLU A 39 -2.27 -7.02 -4.88
CA GLU A 39 -2.32 -7.63 -6.21
C GLU A 39 -3.43 -8.68 -6.30
N LYS A 40 -3.54 -9.53 -5.28
CA LYS A 40 -4.64 -10.49 -5.19
C LYS A 40 -6.01 -9.82 -5.13
N TRP A 41 -6.14 -8.71 -4.41
CA TRP A 41 -7.39 -7.96 -4.34
C TRP A 41 -7.70 -7.23 -5.66
N LEU A 42 -6.68 -6.70 -6.34
CA LEU A 42 -6.82 -6.06 -7.63
C LEU A 42 -7.30 -7.03 -8.70
N ASP A 43 -6.93 -8.31 -8.62
CA ASP A 43 -7.41 -9.37 -9.53
C ASP A 43 -7.25 -8.98 -11.01
N GLY A 44 -6.03 -8.53 -11.36
CA GLY A 44 -5.70 -8.07 -12.71
C GLY A 44 -6.14 -6.64 -13.06
N ARG A 45 -6.85 -5.94 -12.17
CA ARG A 45 -7.17 -4.50 -12.35
C ARG A 45 -5.95 -3.63 -12.14
N SER A 46 -5.87 -2.52 -12.88
CA SER A 46 -4.79 -1.55 -12.69
C SER A 46 -4.96 -0.76 -11.39
N LEU A 47 -3.87 -0.62 -10.64
CA LEU A 47 -3.86 0.23 -9.45
C LEU A 47 -4.19 1.68 -9.82
N SER A 48 -5.11 2.28 -9.07
CA SER A 48 -5.45 3.70 -9.12
C SER A 48 -5.69 4.21 -7.70
N ASP A 49 -5.64 5.53 -7.50
CA ASP A 49 -5.89 6.13 -6.18
C ASP A 49 -7.28 5.73 -5.61
N ASN A 50 -8.33 5.75 -6.45
CA ASN A 50 -9.68 5.34 -6.06
C ASN A 50 -9.75 3.87 -5.62
N LEU A 51 -9.14 2.96 -6.38
CA LEU A 51 -9.11 1.54 -6.04
C LEU A 51 -8.33 1.30 -4.75
N PHE A 52 -7.21 2.00 -4.57
CA PHE A 52 -6.42 1.84 -3.36
C PHE A 52 -7.13 2.40 -2.13
N ALA A 53 -7.79 3.56 -2.25
CA ALA A 53 -8.65 4.13 -1.21
C ALA A 53 -9.80 3.19 -0.82
N THR A 54 -10.39 2.51 -1.81
CA THR A 54 -11.43 1.48 -1.59
C THR A 54 -10.86 0.30 -0.81
N TYR A 55 -9.72 -0.24 -1.25
CA TYR A 55 -9.05 -1.35 -0.59
C TYR A 55 -8.72 -1.06 0.88
N ILE A 56 -8.14 0.12 1.20
CA ILE A 56 -7.82 0.45 2.61
C ILE A 56 -9.08 0.66 3.46
N THR A 57 -10.20 1.04 2.83
CA THR A 57 -11.50 1.16 3.50
C THR A 57 -12.07 -0.21 3.82
N GLU A 58 -11.99 -1.17 2.89
CA GLU A 58 -12.38 -2.56 3.14
C GLU A 58 -11.53 -3.21 4.23
N LEU A 59 -10.21 -2.98 4.23
CA LEU A 59 -9.34 -3.46 5.30
C LEU A 59 -9.78 -2.92 6.67
N TYR A 60 -10.16 -1.64 6.74
CA TYR A 60 -10.68 -1.04 7.97
C TYR A 60 -12.01 -1.66 8.40
N GLN A 61 -12.95 -1.86 7.46
CA GLN A 61 -14.24 -2.51 7.73
C GLN A 61 -14.07 -3.96 8.20
N ASN A 62 -13.06 -4.65 7.68
CA ASN A 62 -12.66 -6.00 8.10
C ASN A 62 -11.85 -6.02 9.42
N GLY A 63 -11.82 -4.90 10.16
CA GLY A 63 -11.24 -4.83 11.50
C GLY A 63 -9.72 -4.66 11.54
N LYS A 64 -9.04 -4.38 10.41
CA LYS A 64 -7.61 -4.07 10.44
C LYS A 64 -7.38 -2.76 11.19
N SER A 65 -6.36 -2.75 12.05
CA SER A 65 -6.03 -1.56 12.84
C SER A 65 -5.56 -0.40 11.94
N PRO A 66 -5.80 0.87 12.33
CA PRO A 66 -5.27 2.02 11.61
C PRO A 66 -3.75 2.01 11.44
N ALA A 67 -3.02 1.41 12.39
CA ALA A 67 -1.57 1.27 12.31
C ALA A 67 -1.16 0.28 11.22
N THR A 68 -1.84 -0.88 11.14
CA THR A 68 -1.64 -1.87 10.07
C THR A 68 -1.91 -1.26 8.71
N ILE A 69 -3.02 -0.54 8.56
CA ILE A 69 -3.40 0.12 7.29
C ILE A 69 -2.37 1.20 6.91
N SER A 70 -1.87 1.96 7.88
CA SER A 70 -0.82 2.95 7.62
C SER A 70 0.47 2.33 7.06
N LYS A 71 0.86 1.13 7.56
CA LYS A 71 2.02 0.39 7.03
C LYS A 71 1.78 -0.08 5.59
N ILE A 72 0.57 -0.54 5.28
CA ILE A 72 0.19 -0.95 3.92
C ILE A 72 0.24 0.25 2.97
N VAL A 73 -0.27 1.42 3.37
CA VAL A 73 -0.17 2.65 2.56
C VAL A 73 1.28 3.05 2.33
N ALA A 74 2.14 2.99 3.34
CA ALA A 74 3.56 3.29 3.19
C ALA A 74 4.26 2.33 2.22
N ALA A 75 3.96 1.03 2.31
CA ALA A 75 4.48 0.01 1.41
C ALA A 75 4.13 0.32 -0.06
N VAL A 76 2.84 0.55 -0.32
CA VAL A 76 2.34 0.77 -1.68
C VAL A 76 2.90 2.07 -2.27
N LYS A 77 2.92 3.17 -1.49
CA LYS A 77 3.52 4.43 -1.94
C LYS A 77 5.01 4.27 -2.27
N TRP A 78 5.75 3.52 -1.47
CA TRP A 78 7.17 3.26 -1.69
C TRP A 78 7.39 2.45 -2.99
N THR A 79 6.64 1.36 -3.16
CA THR A 79 6.75 0.51 -4.37
C THR A 79 6.37 1.27 -5.63
N VAL A 80 5.25 1.99 -5.61
CA VAL A 80 4.76 2.80 -6.74
C VAL A 80 5.77 3.89 -7.12
N LYS A 81 6.38 4.56 -6.13
CA LYS A 81 7.42 5.57 -6.36
C LYS A 81 8.65 4.96 -7.04
N ASN A 82 9.11 3.80 -6.59
CA ASN A 82 10.31 3.15 -7.15
C ASN A 82 10.07 2.54 -8.53
N GLN A 83 8.83 2.18 -8.86
CA GLN A 83 8.42 1.75 -10.19
C GLN A 83 8.20 2.92 -11.16
N GLY A 84 8.34 4.18 -10.71
CA GLY A 84 8.10 5.36 -11.53
C GLY A 84 6.63 5.59 -11.87
N VAL A 85 5.71 4.97 -11.14
CA VAL A 85 4.27 5.07 -11.40
C VAL A 85 3.72 6.32 -10.70
N GLY A 86 3.19 7.26 -11.49
CA GLY A 86 2.67 8.54 -10.99
C GLY A 86 1.24 8.46 -10.46
N ILE A 87 1.03 7.86 -9.28
CA ILE A 87 -0.28 7.91 -8.60
C ILE A 87 -0.26 9.02 -7.53
N PRO A 88 -1.24 9.96 -7.53
CA PRO A 88 -1.22 11.12 -6.63
C PRO A 88 -1.62 10.80 -5.18
N PHE A 89 -2.34 9.69 -4.93
CA PHE A 89 -2.77 9.22 -3.60
C PHE A 89 -3.60 10.20 -2.74
N GLU A 90 -4.16 11.26 -3.30
CA GLU A 90 -4.93 12.27 -2.55
C GLU A 90 -6.16 11.68 -1.86
N ILE A 91 -6.89 10.79 -2.54
CA ILE A 91 -8.10 10.16 -2.02
C ILE A 91 -7.72 9.15 -0.95
N THR A 92 -6.68 8.36 -1.21
CA THR A 92 -6.09 7.44 -0.23
C THR A 92 -5.68 8.18 1.05
N GLU A 93 -5.05 9.35 0.95
CA GLU A 93 -4.62 10.15 2.10
C GLU A 93 -5.81 10.66 2.92
N LYS A 94 -6.87 11.15 2.26
CA LYS A 94 -8.11 11.57 2.92
C LYS A 94 -8.78 10.40 3.64
N ALA A 95 -8.87 9.24 2.99
CA ALA A 95 -9.42 8.02 3.56
C ALA A 95 -8.61 7.55 4.79
N LEU A 96 -7.28 7.53 4.68
CA LEU A 96 -6.38 7.17 5.77
C LEU A 96 -6.52 8.12 6.97
N ALA A 97 -6.65 9.43 6.72
CA ALA A 97 -6.89 10.41 7.77
C ALA A 97 -8.23 10.14 8.49
N GLY A 98 -9.28 9.78 7.74
CA GLY A 98 -10.56 9.35 8.29
C GLY A 98 -10.44 8.11 9.18
N ILE A 99 -9.77 7.07 8.70
CA ILE A 99 -9.51 5.81 9.44
C ILE A 99 -8.77 6.10 10.76
N ARG A 100 -7.74 6.95 10.73
CA ARG A 100 -6.97 7.33 11.92
C ARG A 100 -7.83 8.05 12.95
N ARG A 101 -8.66 9.01 12.53
CA ARG A 101 -9.59 9.73 13.42
C ARG A 101 -10.62 8.79 14.05
N LYS A 102 -11.27 7.95 13.25
CA LYS A 102 -12.25 6.97 13.77
C LYS A 102 -11.60 5.98 14.73
N GLY A 103 -10.40 5.49 14.43
CA GLY A 103 -9.65 4.61 15.31
C GLY A 103 -9.22 5.28 16.63
N ALA A 104 -8.87 6.56 16.60
CA ALA A 104 -8.57 7.32 17.81
C ALA A 104 -9.81 7.48 18.72
N ILE A 105 -10.97 7.80 18.13
CA ILE A 105 -12.24 7.89 18.85
C ILE A 105 -12.61 6.54 19.49
N ALA A 106 -12.47 5.43 18.76
CA ALA A 106 -12.77 4.10 19.29
C ALA A 106 -11.88 3.73 20.48
N ARG A 107 -10.58 4.06 20.44
CA ARG A 107 -9.67 3.85 21.58
C ARG A 107 -10.03 4.72 22.79
N PHE A 108 -10.47 5.95 22.58
CA PHE A 108 -10.88 6.84 23.67
C PHE A 108 -12.21 6.41 24.31
N LYS A 109 -13.18 5.95 23.51
CA LYS A 109 -14.51 5.56 23.99
C LYS A 109 -14.55 4.21 24.70
N TYR A 110 -13.64 3.29 24.36
CA TYR A 110 -13.64 1.91 24.86
C TYR A 110 -12.31 1.48 25.50
N GLY A 111 -11.39 2.41 25.71
CA GLY A 111 -10.15 2.16 26.44
C GLY A 111 -10.43 2.00 27.93
N LYS A 112 -10.25 0.78 28.44
CA LYS A 112 -9.96 0.52 29.86
C LYS A 112 -8.65 1.20 30.25
#